data_AF-A0A4D6M1S8-F1
#
_entry.id   AF-A0A4D6M1S8-F1
#
_cell.length_a   1.000
_cell.length_b   1.000
_cell.length_c   1.000
_cell.angle_alpha   90.00
_cell.angle_beta   90.00
_cell.angle_gamma   90.00
#
_symmetry.space_group_name_H-M   'P 1'
#
loop_
_entity.id
_entity.type
_entity.pdbx_description
1 polymer ?
#
loop_
_entity_poly.entity_id
_entity_poly.type
_entity_poly.pdbx_seq_one_letter_code
_entity_poly.pdbx_strand_id
1 'polypeptide(L)'
;MNLFRTLRTERAKKSSNAGNTKVPNLQEPLVEVRVHGGSKRKASILVQQGVGKDLKKVSKALILGRKVGTLLHKELKEGGRAKVEELQEELKAQATKYEEEKAACEEERKECKELSEKYTSIKSELEDLKSHILQEHINSFNKGLWQATFFCKEVDASDSKYDVNKDIINGRLVDEVDTSGELIEEVAIIGDKGQVGEKDVIMVEVAADPTV
;
A
#
# COMPACT_ATOMS: atom_id res chain seq x y z
N MET A 1 -16.85 -2.31 3.86
CA MET A 1 -15.62 -2.75 3.16
C MET A 1 -14.41 -1.89 3.57
N ASN A 2 -14.19 -1.66 4.87
CA ASN A 2 -13.28 -0.56 5.30
C ASN A 2 -12.16 -1.01 6.23
N LEU A 3 -12.13 -2.29 6.63
CA LEU A 3 -11.18 -2.84 7.62
C LEU A 3 -9.71 -2.60 7.22
N PHE A 4 -9.37 -2.88 5.96
CA PHE A 4 -8.01 -2.66 5.44
C PHE A 4 -7.61 -1.18 5.33
N ARG A 5 -8.58 -0.26 5.27
CA ARG A 5 -8.31 1.19 5.26
C ARG A 5 -8.03 1.68 6.68
N THR A 6 -8.76 1.15 7.66
CA THR A 6 -8.55 1.39 9.09
C THR A 6 -7.18 0.89 9.55
N LEU A 7 -6.81 -0.35 9.20
CA LEU A 7 -5.50 -0.92 9.54
C LEU A 7 -4.33 -0.14 8.93
N ARG A 8 -4.45 0.33 7.68
CA ARG A 8 -3.42 1.16 7.04
C ARG A 8 -3.25 2.53 7.71
N THR A 9 -4.35 3.16 8.11
CA THR A 9 -4.30 4.47 8.79
C THR A 9 -3.86 4.36 10.25
N GLU A 10 -4.17 3.26 10.93
CA GLU A 10 -3.69 2.98 12.29
C GLU A 10 -2.16 2.78 12.32
N ARG A 11 -1.61 1.94 11.40
CA ARG A 11 -0.16 1.72 11.30
C ARG A 11 0.62 3.00 10.93
N ALA A 12 0.07 3.83 10.04
CA ALA A 12 0.67 5.12 9.68
C ALA A 12 0.73 6.11 10.86
N LYS A 13 -0.29 6.09 11.75
CA LYS A 13 -0.30 6.90 12.99
C LYS A 13 0.68 6.37 14.04
N LYS A 14 0.94 5.06 14.08
CA LYS A 14 1.90 4.45 15.01
C LYS A 14 3.35 4.74 14.60
N SER A 15 3.66 4.80 13.31
CA SER A 15 5.02 5.11 12.80
C SER A 15 5.45 6.57 12.99
N SER A 16 4.51 7.53 13.08
CA SER A 16 4.87 8.94 13.36
C SER A 16 5.29 9.19 14.81
N ASN A 17 4.97 8.28 15.73
CA ASN A 17 5.34 8.41 17.15
C ASN A 17 6.71 7.78 17.48
N ALA A 18 7.26 6.96 16.57
CA ALA A 18 8.56 6.29 16.73
C ALA A 18 9.77 7.17 16.32
N GLY A 19 9.56 8.39 15.82
CA GLY A 19 10.62 9.27 15.31
C GLY A 19 10.93 10.52 16.15
N ASN A 20 10.26 10.73 17.28
CA ASN A 20 10.32 12.00 18.04
C ASN A 20 11.14 11.92 19.33
N THR A 21 12.07 10.97 19.45
CA THR A 21 13.08 11.03 20.51
C THR A 21 14.06 12.14 20.19
N LYS A 22 13.81 13.31 20.77
CA LYS A 22 14.76 14.42 20.84
C LYS A 22 15.96 13.95 21.67
N VAL A 23 16.93 13.32 21.01
CA VAL A 23 18.23 12.98 21.60
C VAL A 23 19.00 14.30 21.71
N PRO A 24 19.20 14.85 22.92
CA PRO A 24 20.01 16.04 23.06
C PRO A 24 21.47 15.61 22.99
N ASN A 25 22.15 16.08 21.94
CA ASN A 25 23.58 16.35 21.95
C ASN A 25 24.53 15.13 21.96
N LEU A 26 24.67 14.46 20.81
CA LEU A 26 25.92 13.79 20.44
C LEU A 26 26.80 14.78 19.66
N GLN A 27 27.34 15.78 20.37
CA GLN A 27 28.60 16.39 19.92
C GLN A 27 29.68 15.37 20.22
N GLU A 28 30.05 14.57 19.23
CA GLU A 28 31.29 13.79 19.28
C GLU A 28 32.47 14.77 19.14
N PRO A 29 33.30 14.96 20.18
CA PRO A 29 34.58 15.59 19.98
C PRO A 29 35.50 14.50 19.41
N LEU A 30 35.60 14.42 18.07
CA LEU A 30 36.72 13.76 17.42
C LEU A 30 37.99 14.56 17.75
N VAL A 31 38.59 14.28 18.90
CA VAL A 31 39.98 14.67 19.18
C VAL A 31 40.84 13.46 18.90
N GLU A 32 41.40 13.42 17.68
CA GLU A 32 42.49 12.53 17.32
C GLU A 32 43.72 12.93 18.13
N VAL A 33 43.92 12.29 19.29
CA VAL A 33 45.16 12.43 20.06
C VAL A 33 46.23 11.63 19.33
N ARG A 34 47.04 12.33 18.52
CA ARG A 34 48.30 11.81 18.02
C ARG A 34 49.17 11.41 19.21
N VAL A 35 49.25 10.11 19.50
CA VAL A 35 50.25 9.58 20.43
C VAL A 35 51.59 9.64 19.71
N HIS A 36 52.30 10.75 19.92
CA HIS A 36 53.70 10.84 19.55
C HIS A 36 54.47 9.87 20.45
N GLY A 37 54.83 8.72 19.86
CA GLY A 37 55.70 7.74 20.49
C GLY A 37 57.03 8.41 20.84
N GLY A 38 57.21 8.68 22.13
CA GLY A 38 58.38 9.36 22.65
C GLY A 38 58.69 8.94 24.08
N SER A 39 59.82 8.23 24.20
CA SER A 39 60.69 8.14 25.38
C SER A 39 60.19 7.42 26.63
N LYS A 40 60.72 6.19 26.81
CA LYS A 40 60.96 5.59 28.13
C LYS A 40 61.87 6.51 28.94
N ARG A 41 61.29 7.29 29.86
CA ARG A 41 62.08 7.91 30.93
C ARG A 41 62.14 6.91 32.09
N LYS A 42 63.35 6.47 32.42
CA LYS A 42 63.65 5.85 33.71
C LYS A 42 63.53 6.96 34.76
N ALA A 43 62.54 6.88 35.64
CA ALA A 43 62.48 7.74 36.81
C ALA A 43 63.51 7.21 37.83
N SER A 44 64.70 7.81 37.87
CA SER A 44 65.60 7.64 39.00
C SER A 44 65.02 8.40 40.19
N ILE A 45 64.61 7.67 41.23
CA ILE A 45 64.34 8.28 42.53
C ILE A 45 65.71 8.68 43.09
N LEU A 46 66.07 9.96 42.94
CA LEU A 46 67.13 10.54 43.75
C LEU A 46 66.62 10.56 45.19
N VAL A 47 67.21 9.71 46.03
CA VAL A 47 67.07 9.76 47.49
C VAL A 47 67.77 11.03 47.95
N GLN A 48 67.05 12.16 47.86
CA GLN A 48 67.48 13.43 48.43
C GLN A 48 67.24 13.34 49.94
N GLN A 49 68.32 13.14 50.68
CA GLN A 49 68.35 13.13 52.14
C GLN A 49 68.16 14.57 52.64
N GLY A 50 66.89 14.98 52.82
CA GLY A 50 66.53 16.32 53.31
C GLY A 50 65.05 16.72 53.23
N VAL A 51 64.14 15.86 52.74
CA VAL A 51 62.78 16.27 52.31
C VAL A 51 61.64 15.63 53.12
N GLY A 52 61.79 15.51 54.45
CA GLY A 52 60.82 14.82 55.32
C GLY A 52 59.41 15.43 55.33
N LYS A 53 59.28 16.73 55.02
CA LYS A 53 57.98 17.42 54.95
C LYS A 53 57.22 17.10 53.66
N ASP A 54 57.90 17.01 52.52
CA ASP A 54 57.22 16.78 51.24
C ASP A 54 56.95 15.29 50.97
N LEU A 55 57.80 14.38 51.48
CA LEU A 55 57.50 12.93 51.41
C LEU A 55 56.22 12.57 52.19
N LYS A 56 55.95 13.24 53.31
CA LYS A 56 54.72 13.08 54.10
C LYS A 56 53.48 13.61 53.35
N LYS A 57 53.63 14.67 52.55
CA LYS A 57 52.58 15.18 51.66
C LYS A 57 52.31 14.22 50.50
N VAL A 58 53.37 13.69 49.87
CA VAL A 58 53.27 12.70 48.78
C VAL A 58 52.62 11.40 49.26
N SER A 59 53.00 10.91 50.45
CA SER A 59 52.39 9.74 51.08
C SER A 59 50.89 9.93 51.34
N LYS A 60 50.48 11.08 51.90
CA LYS A 60 49.06 11.41 52.09
C LYS A 60 48.30 11.49 50.77
N ALA A 61 48.88 12.13 49.75
CA ALA A 61 48.28 12.23 48.42
C ALA A 61 48.10 10.85 47.78
N LEU A 62 49.07 9.94 47.92
CA LEU A 62 48.97 8.57 47.41
C LEU A 62 47.85 7.77 48.09
N ILE A 63 47.71 7.89 49.41
CA ILE A 63 46.64 7.21 50.17
C ILE A 63 45.28 7.77 49.78
N LEU A 64 45.15 9.10 49.62
CA LEU A 64 43.92 9.72 49.13
C LEU A 64 43.59 9.26 47.71
N GLY A 65 44.57 9.26 46.81
CA GLY A 65 44.41 8.81 45.43
C GLY A 65 43.92 7.37 45.33
N ARG A 66 44.43 6.46 46.18
CA ARG A 66 43.91 5.09 46.29
C ARG A 66 42.46 5.05 46.75
N LYS A 67 42.09 5.83 47.78
CA LYS A 67 40.70 5.89 48.28
C LYS A 67 39.73 6.43 47.23
N VAL A 68 40.10 7.51 46.55
CA VAL A 68 39.31 8.10 45.45
C VAL A 68 39.19 7.11 44.29
N GLY A 69 40.27 6.43 43.91
CA GLY A 69 40.24 5.41 42.87
C GLY A 69 39.30 4.24 43.19
N THR A 70 39.27 3.78 44.45
CA THR A 70 38.31 2.75 44.88
C THR A 70 36.86 3.23 44.93
N LEU A 71 36.62 4.50 45.26
CA LEU A 71 35.29 5.09 45.28
C LEU A 71 34.73 5.18 43.85
N LEU A 72 35.52 5.74 42.93
CA LEU A 72 35.18 5.84 41.51
C LEU A 72 34.96 4.46 40.89
N HIS A 73 35.78 3.46 41.24
CA HIS A 73 35.58 2.10 40.75
C HIS A 73 34.25 1.50 41.20
N LYS A 74 33.79 1.79 42.44
CA LYS A 74 32.49 1.32 42.94
C LYS A 74 31.33 2.05 42.25
N GLU A 75 31.34 3.38 42.19
CA GLU A 75 30.30 4.17 41.52
C GLU A 75 30.14 3.79 40.05
N LEU A 76 31.25 3.55 39.33
CA LEU A 76 31.20 3.08 37.94
C LEU A 76 30.64 1.66 37.81
N LYS A 77 30.92 0.78 38.76
CA LYS A 77 30.45 -0.61 38.73
C LYS A 77 29.00 -0.77 39.21
N GLU A 78 28.52 0.10 40.09
CA GLU A 78 27.15 0.07 40.63
C GLU A 78 26.18 0.89 39.79
N GLY A 79 26.54 2.12 39.42
CA GLY A 79 25.65 3.03 38.69
C GLY A 79 25.34 2.58 37.26
N GLY A 80 26.26 1.84 36.62
CA GLY A 80 26.02 1.22 35.31
C GLY A 80 25.20 -0.07 35.39
N ARG A 81 25.29 -0.83 36.49
CA ARG A 81 24.62 -2.13 36.63
C ARG A 81 23.10 -2.00 36.68
N ALA A 82 22.58 -1.05 37.45
CA ALA A 82 21.13 -0.86 37.57
C ALA A 82 20.48 -0.55 36.21
N LYS A 83 21.12 0.28 35.39
CA LYS A 83 20.63 0.60 34.03
C LYS A 83 20.71 -0.59 33.09
N VAL A 84 21.76 -1.41 33.20
CA VAL A 84 21.88 -2.64 32.40
C VAL A 84 20.81 -3.65 32.79
N GLU A 85 20.52 -3.79 34.08
CA GLU A 85 19.48 -4.68 34.60
C GLU A 85 18.07 -4.21 34.21
N GLU A 86 17.80 -2.90 34.28
CA GLU A 86 16.55 -2.29 33.81
C GLU A 86 16.34 -2.55 32.30
N LEU A 87 17.36 -2.28 31.47
CA LEU A 87 17.31 -2.57 30.03
C LEU A 87 17.16 -4.07 29.75
N GLN A 88 17.71 -4.94 30.61
CA GLN A 88 17.59 -6.37 30.47
C GLN A 88 16.16 -6.86 30.75
N GLU A 89 15.50 -6.32 31.77
CA GLU A 89 14.09 -6.63 32.05
C GLU A 89 13.16 -6.06 30.97
N GLU A 90 13.44 -4.86 30.46
CA GLU A 90 12.67 -4.28 29.35
C GLU A 90 12.82 -5.10 28.06
N LEU A 91 14.03 -5.58 27.76
CA LEU A 91 14.28 -6.46 26.61
C LEU A 91 13.52 -7.80 26.75
N LYS A 92 13.48 -8.39 27.94
CA LYS A 92 12.69 -9.60 28.21
C LYS A 92 11.20 -9.35 28.02
N ALA A 93 10.68 -8.23 28.54
CA ALA A 93 9.27 -7.87 28.38
C ALA A 93 8.89 -7.58 26.92
N GLN A 94 9.83 -7.04 26.12
CA GLN A 94 9.61 -6.86 24.68
C GLN A 94 9.61 -8.20 23.93
N ALA A 95 10.48 -9.14 24.33
CA ALA A 95 10.52 -10.47 23.73
C ALA A 95 9.21 -11.25 23.95
N THR A 96 8.62 -11.20 25.15
CA THR A 96 7.33 -11.86 25.41
C THR A 96 6.20 -11.25 24.61
N LYS A 97 6.11 -9.91 24.55
CA LYS A 97 5.11 -9.21 23.73
C LYS A 97 5.22 -9.54 22.25
N TYR A 98 6.45 -9.63 21.72
CA TYR A 98 6.68 -9.99 20.34
C TYR A 98 6.20 -11.41 20.03
N GLU A 99 6.46 -12.39 20.91
CA GLU A 99 5.98 -13.76 20.71
C GLU A 99 4.44 -13.85 20.81
N GLU A 100 3.81 -13.11 21.72
CA GLU A 100 2.34 -13.01 21.79
C GLU A 100 1.73 -12.39 20.51
N GLU A 101 2.29 -11.28 20.02
CA GLU A 101 1.83 -10.62 18.79
C GLU A 101 2.04 -11.51 17.56
N LYS A 102 3.16 -12.23 17.50
CA LYS A 102 3.46 -13.19 16.43
C LYS A 102 2.48 -14.36 16.42
N ALA A 103 2.10 -14.89 17.58
CA ALA A 103 1.10 -15.94 17.69
C ALA A 103 -0.28 -15.44 17.24
N ALA A 104 -0.70 -14.26 17.68
CA ALA A 104 -1.95 -13.64 17.22
C ALA A 104 -1.97 -13.41 15.70
N CYS A 105 -0.85 -12.94 15.14
CA CYS A 105 -0.67 -12.73 13.70
C CYS A 105 -0.75 -14.04 12.89
N GLU A 106 -0.28 -15.16 13.46
CA GLU A 106 -0.36 -16.47 12.81
C GLU A 106 -1.81 -17.00 12.75
N GLU A 107 -2.60 -16.80 13.80
CA GLU A 107 -4.04 -17.17 13.80
C GLU A 107 -4.83 -16.34 12.79
N GLU A 108 -4.66 -15.01 12.75
CA GLU A 108 -5.31 -14.16 11.74
C GLU A 108 -4.94 -14.57 10.31
N ARG A 109 -3.70 -15.03 10.10
CA ARG A 109 -3.25 -15.54 8.80
C ARG A 109 -3.97 -16.83 8.40
N LYS A 110 -4.26 -17.72 9.34
CA LYS A 110 -5.04 -18.95 9.08
C LYS A 110 -6.46 -18.60 8.66
N GLU A 111 -7.11 -17.67 9.37
CA GLU A 111 -8.46 -17.19 9.01
C GLU A 111 -8.48 -16.54 7.62
N CYS A 112 -7.48 -15.72 7.29
CA CYS A 112 -7.36 -15.12 5.96
C CYS A 112 -7.22 -16.17 4.85
N LYS A 113 -6.48 -17.25 5.12
CA LYS A 113 -6.30 -18.35 4.17
C LYS A 113 -7.64 -19.07 3.92
N GLU A 114 -8.34 -19.44 4.98
CA GLU A 114 -9.65 -20.11 4.88
C GLU A 114 -10.67 -19.23 4.13
N LEU A 115 -10.71 -17.93 4.44
CA LEU A 115 -11.61 -16.99 3.75
C LEU A 115 -11.26 -16.87 2.26
N SER A 116 -9.98 -16.89 1.91
CA SER A 116 -9.54 -16.87 0.52
C SER A 116 -9.96 -18.13 -0.25
N GLU A 117 -9.90 -19.30 0.38
CA GLU A 117 -10.34 -20.58 -0.23
C GLU A 117 -11.85 -20.56 -0.49
N LYS A 118 -12.65 -20.09 0.48
CA LYS A 118 -14.10 -19.87 0.30
C LYS A 118 -14.39 -18.91 -0.85
N TYR A 119 -13.64 -17.80 -0.94
CA TYR A 119 -13.78 -16.86 -2.05
C TYR A 119 -13.48 -17.53 -3.40
N THR A 120 -12.45 -18.37 -3.49
CA THR A 120 -12.16 -19.11 -4.73
C THR A 120 -13.26 -20.11 -5.10
N SER A 121 -13.87 -20.80 -4.11
CA SER A 121 -14.99 -21.72 -4.33
C SER A 121 -16.22 -21.01 -4.88
N ILE A 122 -16.64 -19.91 -4.23
CA ILE A 122 -17.81 -19.13 -4.69
C ILE A 122 -17.55 -18.55 -6.09
N LYS A 123 -16.30 -18.13 -6.35
CA LYS A 123 -15.92 -17.63 -7.67
C LYS A 123 -16.05 -18.69 -8.76
N SER A 124 -15.68 -19.95 -8.50
CA SER A 124 -15.90 -21.03 -9.47
C SER A 124 -17.38 -21.36 -9.66
N GLU A 125 -18.17 -21.44 -8.59
CA GLU A 125 -19.62 -21.68 -8.68
C GLU A 125 -20.33 -20.60 -9.49
N LEU A 126 -19.93 -19.34 -9.33
CA LEU A 126 -20.45 -18.24 -10.11
C LEU A 126 -20.15 -18.41 -11.61
N GLU A 127 -18.98 -18.91 -11.95
CA GLU A 127 -18.58 -19.08 -13.35
C GLU A 127 -19.26 -20.30 -14.01
N ASP A 128 -19.46 -21.38 -13.23
CA ASP A 128 -20.25 -22.52 -13.65
C ASP A 128 -21.72 -22.13 -13.87
N LEU A 129 -22.29 -21.33 -12.97
CA LEU A 129 -23.66 -20.83 -13.10
C LEU A 129 -23.82 -19.94 -14.33
N LYS A 130 -22.89 -19.03 -14.60
CA LYS A 130 -22.90 -18.23 -15.84
C LYS A 130 -22.86 -19.12 -17.07
N SER A 131 -22.00 -20.14 -17.07
CA SER A 131 -21.89 -21.09 -18.17
C SER A 131 -23.20 -21.84 -18.40
N HIS A 132 -23.87 -22.26 -17.31
CA HIS A 132 -25.16 -22.92 -17.37
C HIS A 132 -26.25 -22.03 -17.95
N ILE A 133 -26.36 -20.78 -17.48
CA ILE A 133 -27.34 -19.80 -17.99
C ILE A 133 -27.11 -19.55 -19.48
N LEU A 134 -25.86 -19.26 -19.89
CA LEU A 134 -25.53 -19.02 -21.29
C LEU A 134 -25.91 -20.23 -22.17
N GLN A 135 -25.60 -21.44 -21.70
CA GLN A 135 -25.91 -22.66 -22.43
C GLN A 135 -27.42 -22.88 -22.56
N GLU A 136 -28.20 -22.62 -21.51
CA GLU A 136 -29.66 -22.72 -21.55
C GLU A 136 -30.28 -21.70 -22.53
N HIS A 137 -29.78 -20.47 -22.54
CA HIS A 137 -30.20 -19.44 -23.49
C HIS A 137 -29.86 -19.82 -24.94
N ILE A 138 -28.65 -20.33 -25.20
CA ILE A 138 -28.28 -20.84 -26.53
C ILE A 138 -29.19 -22.00 -26.94
N ASN A 139 -29.45 -22.93 -26.02
CA ASN A 139 -30.30 -24.09 -26.30
C ASN A 139 -31.76 -23.71 -26.58
N SER A 140 -32.33 -22.82 -25.78
CA SER A 140 -33.70 -22.32 -25.97
C SER A 140 -33.83 -21.52 -27.27
N PHE A 141 -32.85 -20.66 -27.59
CA PHE A 141 -32.77 -19.96 -28.86
C PHE A 141 -32.70 -20.92 -30.05
N ASN A 142 -31.80 -21.91 -30.00
CA ASN A 142 -31.67 -22.92 -31.07
C ASN A 142 -32.95 -23.74 -31.26
N LYS A 143 -33.67 -24.06 -30.18
CA LYS A 143 -34.99 -24.70 -30.27
C LYS A 143 -36.00 -23.82 -31.00
N GLY A 144 -36.06 -22.53 -30.66
CA GLY A 144 -36.92 -21.57 -31.36
C GLY A 144 -36.55 -21.41 -32.83
N LEU A 145 -35.25 -21.35 -33.13
CA LEU A 145 -34.74 -21.31 -34.50
C LEU A 145 -35.17 -22.55 -35.28
N TRP A 146 -35.06 -23.75 -34.70
CA TRP A 146 -35.49 -24.98 -35.36
C TRP A 146 -37.00 -24.98 -35.66
N GLN A 147 -37.82 -24.47 -34.74
CA GLN A 147 -39.25 -24.27 -34.98
C GLN A 147 -39.49 -23.29 -36.14
N ALA A 148 -38.81 -22.14 -36.14
CA ALA A 148 -38.94 -21.15 -37.22
C ALA A 148 -38.55 -21.74 -38.58
N THR A 149 -37.45 -22.50 -38.65
CA THR A 149 -37.03 -23.16 -39.91
C THR A 149 -38.06 -24.17 -40.42
N PHE A 150 -38.88 -24.76 -39.54
CA PHE A 150 -39.94 -25.67 -39.95
C PHE A 150 -41.14 -24.93 -40.56
N PHE A 151 -41.54 -23.79 -40.00
CA PHE A 151 -42.66 -22.98 -40.49
C PHE A 151 -42.27 -22.15 -41.73
N CYS A 152 -41.02 -21.70 -41.82
CA CYS A 152 -40.52 -20.84 -42.89
C CYS A 152 -39.78 -21.62 -43.99
N LYS A 153 -40.27 -22.81 -44.38
CA LYS A 153 -39.63 -23.64 -45.43
C LYS A 153 -39.64 -23.00 -46.82
N GLU A 154 -40.56 -22.07 -47.06
CA GLU A 154 -40.80 -21.43 -48.36
C GLU A 154 -40.28 -20.00 -48.43
N VAL A 155 -39.64 -19.51 -47.35
CA VAL A 155 -39.06 -18.17 -47.27
C VAL A 155 -37.58 -18.27 -47.59
N ASP A 156 -37.24 -18.01 -48.86
CA ASP A 156 -35.83 -17.86 -49.29
C ASP A 156 -35.36 -16.44 -48.97
N ALA A 157 -34.20 -16.31 -48.34
CA ALA A 157 -33.56 -15.01 -48.11
C ALA A 157 -33.20 -14.30 -49.44
N SER A 158 -33.13 -15.05 -50.53
CA SER A 158 -32.92 -14.55 -51.89
C SER A 158 -34.21 -14.10 -52.56
N ASP A 159 -35.37 -14.33 -51.94
CA ASP A 159 -36.66 -13.89 -52.49
C ASP A 159 -36.74 -12.36 -52.39
N SER A 160 -36.82 -11.71 -53.56
CA SER A 160 -36.83 -10.25 -53.68
C SER A 160 -37.96 -9.55 -52.91
N LYS A 161 -39.03 -10.27 -52.55
CA LYS A 161 -40.12 -9.73 -51.72
C LYS A 161 -39.71 -9.42 -50.27
N TYR A 162 -38.55 -9.90 -49.84
CA TYR A 162 -37.95 -9.61 -48.53
C TYR A 162 -36.62 -8.82 -48.64
N ASP A 163 -36.25 -8.34 -49.84
CA ASP A 163 -35.07 -7.49 -50.04
C ASP A 163 -35.37 -6.06 -49.58
N VAL A 164 -35.14 -5.81 -48.29
CA VAL A 164 -35.34 -4.50 -47.65
C VAL A 164 -34.58 -3.35 -48.33
N ASN A 165 -33.57 -3.64 -49.17
CA ASN A 165 -32.88 -2.59 -49.93
C ASN A 165 -33.76 -2.01 -51.05
N LYS A 166 -34.78 -2.74 -51.52
CA LYS A 166 -35.76 -2.23 -52.50
C LYS A 166 -36.70 -1.20 -51.91
N ASP A 167 -36.96 -1.30 -50.62
CA ASP A 167 -37.87 -0.40 -49.91
C ASP A 167 -37.17 0.90 -49.48
N ILE A 168 -35.84 0.98 -49.62
CA ILE A 168 -35.03 2.16 -49.25
C ILE A 168 -34.70 2.95 -50.53
N ILE A 169 -35.44 4.04 -50.77
CA ILE A 169 -35.14 5.00 -51.85
C ILE A 169 -34.54 6.27 -51.23
N ASN A 170 -33.33 6.64 -51.66
CA ASN A 170 -32.61 7.82 -51.14
C ASN A 170 -32.47 7.85 -49.60
N GLY A 171 -32.32 6.68 -48.98
CA GLY A 171 -32.18 6.55 -47.52
C GLY A 171 -33.49 6.72 -46.73
N ARG A 172 -34.64 6.76 -47.40
CA ARG A 172 -35.98 6.82 -46.78
C ARG A 172 -36.77 5.56 -47.15
N LEU A 173 -37.46 4.97 -46.17
CA LEU A 173 -38.36 3.84 -46.36
C LEU A 173 -39.60 4.32 -47.13
N VAL A 174 -39.95 3.64 -48.21
CA VAL A 174 -41.14 3.94 -49.02
C VAL A 174 -42.30 3.09 -48.49
N ASP A 175 -43.28 3.73 -47.86
CA ASP A 175 -44.55 3.09 -47.53
C ASP A 175 -45.40 3.01 -48.81
N GLU A 176 -46.14 1.92 -49.03
CA GLU A 176 -46.91 1.64 -50.27
C GLU A 176 -47.99 2.70 -50.63
N VAL A 177 -48.24 3.69 -49.75
CA VAL A 177 -49.10 4.84 -49.99
C VAL A 177 -48.22 6.06 -50.21
N ASP A 178 -47.91 6.37 -51.47
CA ASP A 178 -47.84 7.75 -51.99
C ASP A 178 -47.42 7.73 -53.46
N THR A 179 -48.34 7.29 -54.33
CA THR A 179 -48.26 7.57 -55.77
C THR A 179 -49.63 7.96 -56.35
N SER A 180 -50.19 9.07 -55.88
CA SER A 180 -50.98 9.95 -56.75
C SER A 180 -51.04 11.34 -56.15
N GLY A 181 -50.39 12.29 -56.82
CA GLY A 181 -50.26 13.65 -56.32
C GLY A 181 -51.57 14.44 -56.35
N GLU A 182 -51.69 15.38 -55.43
CA GLU A 182 -52.37 16.64 -55.69
C GLU A 182 -51.81 17.71 -54.74
N LEU A 183 -51.29 18.76 -55.36
CA LEU A 183 -50.90 20.03 -54.73
C LEU A 183 -52.17 20.73 -54.21
N ILE A 184 -52.36 20.95 -52.91
CA ILE A 184 -53.15 22.09 -52.41
C ILE A 184 -52.56 22.65 -51.11
N GLU A 185 -52.52 23.97 -51.12
CA GLU A 185 -51.98 25.01 -50.26
C GLU A 185 -52.72 25.21 -48.91
N GLU A 186 -52.13 26.07 -48.05
CA GLU A 186 -52.66 26.67 -46.80
C GLU A 186 -52.64 25.78 -45.52
N VAL A 187 -52.09 26.17 -44.35
CA VAL A 187 -52.05 27.47 -43.67
C VAL A 187 -50.78 27.59 -42.79
N ALA A 188 -50.29 28.81 -42.70
CA ALA A 188 -49.08 29.24 -42.01
C ALA A 188 -49.21 29.41 -40.47
N ILE A 189 -48.07 29.79 -39.87
CA ILE A 189 -47.83 30.48 -38.58
C ILE A 189 -47.96 29.59 -37.31
N ILE A 190 -47.06 29.52 -36.32
CA ILE A 190 -46.08 30.40 -35.63
C ILE A 190 -45.05 29.43 -34.99
N GLY A 191 -43.73 29.52 -35.21
CA GLY A 191 -42.81 30.42 -34.51
C GLY A 191 -42.51 29.99 -33.06
N ASP A 192 -41.40 29.29 -32.82
CA ASP A 192 -40.45 29.69 -31.75
C ASP A 192 -39.10 28.97 -31.88
N LYS A 193 -38.03 29.75 -31.73
CA LYS A 193 -36.63 29.31 -31.64
C LYS A 193 -36.21 29.49 -30.18
N GLY A 194 -35.66 28.46 -29.57
CA GLY A 194 -34.97 28.58 -28.27
C GLY A 194 -33.87 27.55 -28.11
N GLN A 195 -32.62 27.99 -28.32
CA GLN A 195 -31.39 27.26 -28.01
C GLN A 195 -31.16 27.14 -26.49
N VAL A 196 -30.20 26.26 -26.14
CA VAL A 196 -29.10 26.39 -25.14
C VAL A 196 -28.99 25.03 -24.45
N GLY A 197 -27.88 24.29 -24.44
CA GLY A 197 -26.48 24.62 -24.66
C GLY A 197 -25.65 23.87 -23.61
N GLU A 198 -24.42 23.49 -23.97
CA GLU A 198 -23.31 23.03 -23.10
C GLU A 198 -23.40 21.62 -22.48
N LYS A 199 -22.33 20.83 -22.39
CA LYS A 199 -20.89 21.10 -22.56
C LYS A 199 -20.13 19.78 -22.77
N ASP A 200 -19.05 19.89 -23.52
CA ASP A 200 -18.05 18.88 -23.85
C ASP A 200 -17.46 18.17 -22.62
N VAL A 201 -17.28 16.85 -22.72
CA VAL A 201 -16.37 16.09 -21.86
C VAL A 201 -15.07 15.88 -22.63
N ILE A 202 -14.02 16.52 -22.11
CA ILE A 202 -12.65 16.48 -22.59
C ILE A 202 -12.12 15.04 -22.44
N MET A 203 -11.79 14.40 -23.56
CA MET A 203 -10.99 13.17 -23.60
C MET A 203 -9.57 13.49 -23.18
N VAL A 204 -9.13 12.98 -22.03
CA VAL A 204 -7.71 12.96 -21.65
C VAL A 204 -7.12 11.65 -22.17
N GLU A 205 -6.40 11.76 -23.27
CA GLU A 205 -5.59 10.71 -23.89
C GLU A 205 -4.37 10.43 -23.00
N VAL A 206 -4.25 9.20 -22.50
CA VAL A 206 -3.03 8.72 -21.83
C VAL A 206 -2.24 7.93 -22.87
N ALA A 207 -1.15 8.55 -23.34
CA ALA A 207 -0.17 7.92 -24.20
C ALA A 207 0.49 6.70 -23.52
N ALA A 208 0.58 5.60 -24.25
CA ALA A 208 1.44 4.47 -23.93
C ALA A 208 2.45 4.28 -25.06
N ASP A 209 3.74 4.45 -24.73
CA ASP A 209 4.89 4.04 -25.54
C ASP A 209 4.91 2.51 -25.71
N PRO A 210 5.16 1.97 -26.92
CA PRO A 210 5.61 0.61 -27.08
C PRO A 210 7.11 0.59 -27.40
N THR A 211 7.92 0.19 -26.43
CA THR A 211 9.31 -0.20 -26.66
C THR A 211 9.34 -1.67 -27.06
N VAL A 212 9.75 -1.95 -28.30
CA VAL A 212 10.42 -3.19 -28.73
C VAL A 212 11.61 -2.79 -29.57
#